data_AF-A0A1H0FIN4-F1
#
_entry.id   AF-A0A1H0FIN4-F1
#
_cell.length_a   1.000
_cell.length_b   1.000
_cell.length_c   1.000
_cell.angle_alpha   90.00
_cell.angle_beta   90.00
_cell.angle_gamma   90.00
#
_symmetry.space_group_name_H-M   'P 1'
#
loop_
_entity.id
_entity.type
_entity.pdbx_description
1 polymer ?
#
loop_
_entity_poly.entity_id
_entity_poly.type
_entity_poly.pdbx_seq_one_letter_code
_entity_poly.pdbx_strand_id
1 'polypeptide(L)'
;MTAQTAESRAVERANQAFYDAIETSDLDGLEAVVLTGPLAESVTTVHPGWPVLRGRREVMRSYALIMANTEYIQFFLTDVEIAVDGDTALVTCTENILTGGPAEEDGSAGALVGGLVVATNVFRRTTEGWRLWAHHGSPVLADDSDEEDGDGGDDGDGGGGGGGGGGGGGGAGLLDGDGPAGPPAAVGDETEE
;
A
#
# COMPACT_ATOMS: atom_id res chain seq x y z
N MET A 1 -19.85 -1.86 -16.60
CA MET A 1 -20.33 -1.99 -15.22
C MET A 1 -21.40 -3.07 -15.15
N THR A 2 -21.01 -4.29 -14.79
CA THR A 2 -21.95 -5.33 -14.36
C THR A 2 -22.60 -4.92 -13.05
N ALA A 3 -23.88 -5.24 -12.85
CA ALA A 3 -24.60 -4.87 -11.63
C ALA A 3 -23.97 -5.52 -10.39
N GLN A 4 -23.81 -4.74 -9.31
CA GLN A 4 -23.25 -5.21 -8.06
C GLN A 4 -24.17 -6.26 -7.42
N THR A 5 -23.64 -7.45 -7.14
CA THR A 5 -24.40 -8.54 -6.52
C THR A 5 -24.42 -8.40 -4.99
N ALA A 6 -25.25 -9.19 -4.30
CA ALA A 6 -25.21 -9.26 -2.84
C ALA A 6 -23.84 -9.78 -2.34
N GLU A 7 -23.26 -10.73 -3.07
CA GLU A 7 -21.95 -11.31 -2.76
C GLU A 7 -20.83 -10.31 -2.96
N SER A 8 -20.79 -9.61 -4.09
CA SER A 8 -19.75 -8.60 -4.33
C SER A 8 -19.82 -7.46 -3.32
N ARG A 9 -21.02 -7.07 -2.85
CA ARG A 9 -21.18 -6.11 -1.73
C ARG A 9 -20.67 -6.65 -0.39
N ALA A 10 -20.80 -7.95 -0.15
CA ALA A 10 -20.28 -8.56 1.07
C ALA A 10 -18.75 -8.63 1.06
N VAL A 11 -18.16 -8.91 -0.10
CA VAL A 11 -16.71 -8.86 -0.32
C VAL A 11 -16.20 -7.42 -0.18
N GLU A 12 -16.87 -6.44 -0.78
CA GLU A 12 -16.53 -5.01 -0.66
C GLU A 12 -16.46 -4.57 0.81
N ARG A 13 -17.45 -4.96 1.63
CA ARG A 13 -17.44 -4.67 3.07
C ARG A 13 -16.27 -5.34 3.81
N ALA A 14 -15.91 -6.58 3.44
CA ALA A 14 -14.76 -7.25 4.02
C ALA A 14 -13.43 -6.59 3.62
N ASN A 15 -13.35 -6.12 2.37
CA ASN A 15 -12.22 -5.34 1.88
C ASN A 15 -12.10 -4.00 2.60
N GLN A 16 -13.19 -3.26 2.76
CA GLN A 16 -13.19 -2.01 3.52
C GLN A 16 -12.77 -2.24 4.98
N ALA A 17 -13.34 -3.26 5.65
CA ALA A 17 -12.99 -3.58 7.03
C ALA A 17 -11.50 -3.93 7.22
N PHE A 18 -10.86 -4.51 6.19
CA PHE A 18 -9.42 -4.76 6.21
C PHE A 18 -8.60 -3.47 6.23
N TYR A 19 -8.91 -2.49 5.37
CA TYR A 19 -8.21 -1.20 5.38
C TYR A 19 -8.57 -0.37 6.62
N ASP A 20 -9.84 -0.32 7.03
CA ASP A 20 -10.29 0.39 8.23
C ASP A 20 -9.52 -0.07 9.48
N ALA A 21 -9.29 -1.39 9.61
CA ALA A 21 -8.53 -1.94 10.72
C ALA A 21 -7.07 -1.46 10.74
N ILE A 22 -6.45 -1.25 9.57
CA ILE A 22 -5.09 -0.72 9.46
C ILE A 22 -5.07 0.77 9.80
N GLU A 23 -5.98 1.55 9.22
CA GLU A 23 -6.09 2.99 9.46
C GLU A 23 -6.31 3.35 10.93
N THR A 24 -7.10 2.52 11.63
CA THR A 24 -7.42 2.73 13.04
C THR A 24 -6.48 2.00 14.00
N SER A 25 -5.45 1.31 13.47
CA SER A 25 -4.55 0.44 14.24
C SER A 25 -5.29 -0.58 15.12
N ASP A 26 -6.41 -1.11 14.63
CA ASP A 26 -7.26 -2.10 15.29
C ASP A 26 -6.79 -3.52 14.92
N LEU A 27 -5.85 -4.06 15.71
CA LEU A 27 -5.32 -5.39 15.50
C LEU A 27 -6.37 -6.49 15.70
N ASP A 28 -7.35 -6.28 16.60
CA ASP A 28 -8.43 -7.23 16.85
C ASP A 28 -9.42 -7.25 15.67
N GLY A 29 -9.73 -6.07 15.12
CA GLY A 29 -10.51 -5.92 13.89
C GLY A 29 -9.83 -6.57 12.70
N LEU A 30 -8.50 -6.38 12.55
CA LEU A 30 -7.72 -7.07 11.53
C LEU A 30 -7.75 -8.59 11.75
N GLU A 31 -7.63 -9.04 12.99
CA GLU A 31 -7.66 -10.45 13.35
C GLU A 31 -8.98 -11.12 12.91
N ALA A 32 -10.10 -10.39 13.05
CA ALA A 32 -11.43 -10.84 12.66
C ALA A 32 -11.63 -10.93 11.14
N VAL A 33 -10.89 -10.16 10.32
CA VAL A 33 -11.01 -10.23 8.85
C VAL A 33 -10.05 -11.23 8.22
N VAL A 34 -8.92 -11.55 8.85
CA VAL A 34 -7.94 -12.50 8.31
C VAL A 34 -8.42 -13.94 8.46
N LEU A 35 -8.26 -14.74 7.40
CA LEU A 35 -8.75 -16.12 7.34
C LEU A 35 -8.20 -16.98 8.48
N THR A 36 -9.10 -17.77 9.07
CA THR A 36 -8.82 -18.71 10.15
C THR A 36 -9.10 -20.16 9.70
N GLY A 37 -8.91 -21.12 10.62
CA GLY A 37 -9.26 -22.52 10.38
C GLY A 37 -8.23 -23.28 9.55
N PRO A 38 -8.63 -24.32 8.80
CA PRO A 38 -7.70 -25.25 8.16
C PRO A 38 -6.73 -24.63 7.14
N LEU A 39 -7.07 -23.45 6.60
CA LEU A 39 -6.25 -22.72 5.62
C LEU A 39 -5.43 -21.59 6.24
N ALA A 40 -5.46 -21.39 7.56
CA ALA A 40 -4.74 -20.31 8.24
C ALA A 40 -3.23 -20.29 7.93
N GLU A 41 -2.59 -21.47 7.82
CA GLU A 41 -1.16 -21.58 7.49
C GLU A 41 -0.84 -21.27 6.02
N SER A 42 -1.86 -21.16 5.16
CA SER A 42 -1.72 -20.73 3.75
C SER A 42 -2.05 -19.26 3.53
N VAL A 43 -2.39 -18.51 4.58
CA VAL A 43 -2.57 -17.05 4.47
C VAL A 43 -1.25 -16.43 4.05
N THR A 44 -1.29 -15.49 3.10
CA THR A 44 -0.09 -14.84 2.59
C THR A 44 -0.23 -13.33 2.53
N THR A 45 0.88 -12.63 2.70
CA THR A 45 0.92 -11.17 2.51
C THR A 45 2.24 -10.77 1.87
N VAL A 46 2.16 -9.88 0.89
CA VAL A 46 3.30 -9.16 0.34
C VAL A 46 3.00 -7.67 0.54
N HIS A 47 3.72 -7.05 1.46
CA HIS A 47 3.72 -5.59 1.59
C HIS A 47 4.55 -4.98 0.46
N PRO A 48 4.30 -3.71 0.07
CA PRO A 48 5.08 -3.04 -0.97
C PRO A 48 6.59 -3.14 -0.71
N GLY A 49 7.32 -3.81 -1.62
CA GLY A 49 8.77 -4.00 -1.54
C GLY A 49 9.26 -5.11 -0.59
N TRP A 50 8.37 -5.84 0.08
CA TRP A 50 8.73 -6.92 1.01
C TRP A 50 8.73 -8.30 0.33
N PRO A 51 9.44 -9.31 0.90
CA PRO A 51 9.27 -10.70 0.50
C PRO A 51 7.89 -11.25 0.91
N VAL A 52 7.54 -12.42 0.39
CA VAL A 52 6.30 -13.12 0.74
C VAL A 52 6.33 -13.60 2.20
N LEU A 53 5.36 -13.16 2.98
CA LEU A 53 5.07 -13.65 4.33
C LEU A 53 4.03 -14.77 4.26
N ARG A 54 4.23 -15.84 5.05
CA ARG A 54 3.38 -17.04 5.00
C ARG A 54 2.89 -17.47 6.37
N GLY A 55 1.62 -17.87 6.40
CA GLY A 55 0.93 -18.30 7.60
C GLY A 55 0.41 -17.12 8.40
N ARG A 56 -0.78 -17.31 8.98
CA ARG A 56 -1.52 -16.27 9.66
C ARG A 56 -0.71 -15.54 10.74
N ARG A 57 0.10 -16.26 11.52
CA ARG A 57 0.92 -15.68 12.58
C ARG A 57 1.96 -14.69 12.06
N GLU A 58 2.67 -15.04 10.98
CA GLU A 58 3.67 -14.15 10.39
C GLU A 58 3.01 -12.92 9.75
N VAL A 59 1.90 -13.14 9.05
CA VAL A 59 1.09 -12.07 8.47
C VAL A 59 0.61 -11.09 9.55
N MET A 60 -0.03 -11.57 10.62
CA MET A 60 -0.49 -10.71 11.72
C MET A 60 0.66 -9.97 12.41
N ARG A 61 1.82 -10.62 12.59
CA ARG A 61 3.02 -9.98 13.15
C ARG A 61 3.48 -8.80 12.29
N SER A 62 3.44 -8.94 10.96
CA SER A 62 3.85 -7.86 10.05
C SER A 62 2.93 -6.64 10.14
N TYR A 63 1.62 -6.84 10.20
CA TYR A 63 0.67 -5.73 10.40
C TYR A 63 0.84 -5.09 11.77
N ALA A 64 1.04 -5.87 12.84
CA ALA A 64 1.32 -5.31 14.16
C ALA A 64 2.60 -4.45 14.15
N LEU A 65 3.64 -4.85 13.40
CA LEU A 65 4.85 -4.06 13.22
C LEU A 65 4.56 -2.76 12.45
N ILE A 66 3.81 -2.82 11.35
CA ILE A 66 3.44 -1.64 10.56
C ILE A 66 2.63 -0.66 11.42
N MET A 67 1.57 -1.13 12.08
CA MET A 67 0.73 -0.31 12.96
C MET A 67 1.53 0.33 14.10
N ALA A 68 2.46 -0.41 14.71
CA ALA A 68 3.29 0.11 15.81
C ALA A 68 4.29 1.19 15.37
N ASN A 69 4.64 1.25 14.07
CA ASN A 69 5.61 2.19 13.53
C ASN A 69 4.98 3.23 12.60
N THR A 70 3.65 3.30 12.52
CA THR A 70 2.94 4.23 11.65
C THR A 70 1.98 5.04 12.49
N GLU A 71 2.30 6.32 12.68
CA GLU A 71 1.49 7.21 13.53
C GLU A 71 0.16 7.59 12.87
N TYR A 72 0.19 7.76 11.56
CA TYR A 72 -0.98 8.04 10.75
C TYR A 72 -0.88 7.34 9.39
N ILE A 73 -1.96 6.66 9.00
CA ILE A 73 -2.14 6.08 7.67
C ILE A 73 -3.60 6.18 7.22
N GLN A 74 -3.79 6.50 5.94
CA GLN A 74 -5.09 6.49 5.27
C GLN A 74 -4.94 5.90 3.87
N PHE A 75 -5.95 5.14 3.46
CA PHE A 75 -6.05 4.52 2.15
C PHE A 75 -7.24 5.13 1.39
N PHE A 76 -6.95 5.83 0.29
CA PHE A 76 -7.98 6.21 -0.67
C PHE A 76 -8.01 5.19 -1.79
N LEU A 77 -8.90 4.21 -1.67
CA LEU A 77 -9.05 3.14 -2.65
C LEU A 77 -9.73 3.66 -3.91
N THR A 78 -9.07 3.52 -5.06
CA THR A 78 -9.66 3.75 -6.38
C THR A 78 -9.60 2.49 -7.22
N ASP A 79 -10.31 2.47 -8.35
CA ASP A 79 -10.28 1.37 -9.32
C ASP A 79 -10.61 0.00 -8.69
N VAL A 80 -11.53 0.01 -7.72
CA VAL A 80 -11.95 -1.20 -7.00
C VAL A 80 -12.78 -2.06 -7.94
N GLU A 81 -12.23 -3.21 -8.30
CA GLU A 81 -12.88 -4.23 -9.13
C GLU A 81 -13.02 -5.53 -8.33
N ILE A 82 -14.20 -6.14 -8.38
CA ILE A 82 -14.54 -7.32 -7.57
C ILE A 82 -15.07 -8.43 -8.47
N ALA A 83 -14.38 -9.57 -8.45
CA ALA A 83 -14.82 -10.81 -9.09
C ALA A 83 -15.10 -11.88 -8.02
N VAL A 84 -16.26 -12.53 -8.10
CA VAL A 84 -16.65 -13.61 -7.18
C VAL A 84 -16.86 -14.89 -7.97
N ASP A 85 -16.20 -15.97 -7.56
CA ASP A 85 -16.38 -17.32 -8.10
C ASP A 85 -16.54 -18.34 -6.97
N GLY A 86 -17.76 -18.87 -6.82
CA GLY A 86 -18.12 -19.79 -5.76
C GLY A 86 -17.89 -19.22 -4.37
N ASP A 87 -16.88 -19.74 -3.68
CA ASP A 87 -16.47 -19.37 -2.31
C ASP A 87 -15.16 -18.57 -2.28
N THR A 88 -14.69 -18.09 -3.44
CA THR A 88 -13.48 -17.28 -3.56
C THR A 88 -13.85 -15.95 -4.23
N ALA A 89 -13.24 -14.87 -3.77
CA ALA A 89 -13.37 -13.57 -4.41
C ALA A 89 -11.99 -12.94 -4.62
N LEU A 90 -11.85 -12.22 -5.72
CA LEU A 90 -10.69 -11.45 -6.09
C LEU A 90 -11.10 -9.97 -6.10
N VAL A 91 -10.35 -9.15 -5.37
CA VAL A 91 -10.48 -7.70 -5.39
C VAL A 91 -9.17 -7.12 -5.88
N THR A 92 -9.23 -6.22 -6.85
CA THR A 92 -8.09 -5.39 -7.23
C THR A 92 -8.43 -3.93 -6.96
N CYS A 93 -7.45 -3.15 -6.52
CA CYS A 93 -7.62 -1.72 -6.32
C CYS A 93 -6.29 -0.99 -6.41
N THR A 94 -6.37 0.31 -6.63
CA THR A 94 -5.28 1.26 -6.40
C THR A 94 -5.40 1.80 -4.98
N GLU A 95 -4.35 1.64 -4.19
CA GLU A 95 -4.17 2.21 -2.86
C GLU A 95 -3.41 3.53 -2.99
N ASN A 96 -4.15 4.65 -2.91
CA ASN A 96 -3.52 5.96 -2.77
C ASN A 96 -3.32 6.20 -1.28
N ILE A 97 -2.11 5.97 -0.80
CA ILE A 97 -1.77 5.94 0.62
C ILE A 97 -1.27 7.33 1.04
N LEU A 98 -1.78 7.84 2.16
CA LEU A 98 -1.17 8.97 2.86
C LEU A 98 -0.65 8.47 4.21
N THR A 99 0.64 8.63 4.47
CA THR A 99 1.25 8.39 5.78
C THR A 99 1.73 9.69 6.40
N GLY A 100 1.63 9.82 7.71
CA GLY A 100 2.11 10.98 8.46
C GLY A 100 3.29 10.62 9.36
N GLY A 101 4.32 11.47 9.34
CA GLY A 101 5.39 11.43 10.34
C GLY A 101 4.91 11.90 11.72
N PRO A 102 5.77 11.76 12.75
CA PRO A 102 5.42 12.16 14.10
C PRO A 102 5.02 13.64 14.18
N ALA A 103 4.10 13.94 15.09
CA ALA A 103 3.69 15.32 15.34
C ALA A 103 4.90 16.21 15.68
N GLU A 104 4.88 17.43 15.16
CA GLU A 104 5.89 18.45 15.43
C GLU A 104 5.81 18.89 16.91
N GLU A 105 6.88 19.49 17.44
CA GLU A 105 6.92 19.95 18.84
C GLU A 105 5.81 20.96 19.19
N ASP A 106 5.26 21.65 18.20
CA ASP A 106 4.16 22.60 18.35
C ASP A 106 2.76 21.94 18.35
N GLY A 107 2.70 20.61 18.23
CA GLY A 107 1.47 19.82 18.19
C GLY A 107 0.77 19.80 16.84
N SER A 108 1.37 20.37 15.79
CA SER A 108 0.89 20.20 14.42
C SER A 108 1.21 18.80 13.88
N ALA A 109 0.42 18.33 12.92
CA ALA A 109 0.66 17.04 12.28
C ALA A 109 1.98 17.08 11.50
N GLY A 110 2.76 15.99 11.59
CA GLY A 110 3.99 15.84 10.83
C GLY A 110 3.75 15.84 9.31
N ALA A 111 4.84 15.94 8.54
CA ALA A 111 4.77 15.91 7.09
C ALA A 111 4.04 14.66 6.58
N LEU A 112 3.14 14.87 5.61
CA LEU A 112 2.44 13.79 4.94
C LEU A 112 3.23 13.32 3.71
N VAL A 113 3.39 12.01 3.58
CA VAL A 113 4.02 11.36 2.43
C VAL A 113 2.96 10.56 1.68
N GLY A 114 2.92 10.74 0.36
CA GLY A 114 2.04 10.00 -0.53
C GLY A 114 2.71 8.74 -1.08
N GLY A 115 1.95 7.65 -1.15
CA GLY A 115 2.34 6.40 -1.79
C GLY A 115 1.31 5.94 -2.81
N LEU A 116 1.76 5.40 -3.94
CA LEU A 116 0.90 4.79 -4.95
C LEU A 116 1.19 3.29 -5.04
N VAL A 117 0.21 2.49 -4.63
CA VAL A 117 0.29 1.03 -4.60
C VAL A 117 -0.88 0.45 -5.39
N VAL A 118 -0.67 -0.68 -6.06
CA VAL A 118 -1.76 -1.52 -6.57
C VAL A 118 -1.81 -2.80 -5.77
N ALA A 119 -3.02 -3.27 -5.47
CA ALA A 119 -3.23 -4.42 -4.64
C ALA A 119 -4.12 -5.49 -5.27
N THR A 120 -3.81 -6.74 -4.94
CA THR A 120 -4.66 -7.90 -5.19
C THR A 120 -5.02 -8.55 -3.86
N ASN A 121 -6.29 -8.49 -3.50
CA ASN A 121 -6.85 -9.12 -2.30
C ASN A 121 -7.68 -10.33 -2.68
N VAL A 122 -7.34 -11.48 -2.12
CA VAL A 122 -8.11 -12.72 -2.29
C VAL A 122 -8.87 -12.99 -1.01
N PHE A 123 -10.18 -13.14 -1.11
CA PHE A 123 -11.05 -13.49 0.01
C PHE A 123 -11.62 -14.90 -0.15
N ARG A 124 -11.77 -15.59 0.98
CA ARG A 124 -12.43 -16.89 1.08
C ARG A 124 -13.73 -16.75 1.87
N ARG A 125 -14.82 -17.32 1.35
CA ARG A 125 -16.08 -17.42 2.09
C ARG A 125 -15.94 -18.43 3.23
N THR A 126 -16.35 -18.02 4.41
CA THR A 126 -16.45 -18.87 5.61
C THR A 126 -17.89 -18.82 6.14
N THR A 127 -18.20 -19.61 7.17
CA THR A 127 -19.49 -19.53 7.87
C THR A 127 -19.71 -18.19 8.56
N GLU A 128 -18.65 -17.41 8.80
CA GLU A 128 -18.69 -16.11 9.46
C GLU A 128 -18.54 -14.94 8.46
N GLY A 129 -18.64 -15.22 7.16
CA GLY A 129 -18.50 -14.24 6.09
C GLY A 129 -17.19 -14.36 5.32
N TRP A 130 -16.89 -13.35 4.52
CA TRP A 130 -15.66 -13.28 3.72
C TRP A 130 -14.47 -12.93 4.62
N ARG A 131 -13.35 -13.61 4.40
CA ARG A 131 -12.09 -13.42 5.14
C ARG A 131 -10.92 -13.32 4.18
N LEU A 132 -9.97 -12.44 4.47
CA LEU A 132 -8.77 -12.21 3.68
C LEU A 132 -7.88 -13.46 3.74
N TRP A 133 -7.59 -14.04 2.57
CA TRP A 133 -6.71 -15.18 2.39
C TRP A 133 -5.32 -14.74 1.88
N ALA A 134 -5.28 -13.79 0.95
CA ALA A 134 -4.03 -13.22 0.46
C ALA A 134 -4.18 -11.72 0.22
N HIS A 135 -3.15 -10.96 0.58
CA HIS A 135 -2.96 -9.56 0.18
C HIS A 135 -1.61 -9.43 -0.53
N HIS A 136 -1.59 -8.77 -1.67
CA HIS A 136 -0.34 -8.44 -2.35
C HIS A 136 -0.43 -7.00 -2.84
N GLY A 137 0.28 -6.10 -2.15
CA GLY A 137 0.49 -4.72 -2.56
C GLY A 137 1.86 -4.54 -3.21
N SER A 138 1.92 -3.82 -4.33
CA SER A 138 3.17 -3.48 -5.02
C SER A 138 3.19 -2.01 -5.43
N PRO A 139 4.34 -1.31 -5.32
CA PRO A 139 4.44 0.08 -5.74
C PRO A 139 4.24 0.21 -7.25
N VAL A 140 3.57 1.28 -7.67
CA VAL A 140 3.55 1.70 -9.08
C VAL A 140 4.79 2.56 -9.31
N LEU A 141 5.73 2.04 -10.11
CA LEU A 141 6.92 2.80 -10.50
C LEU A 141 6.59 3.60 -11.76
N ALA A 142 6.78 4.92 -11.71
CA ALA A 142 6.83 5.74 -12.91
C ALA A 142 8.20 5.56 -13.56
N ASP A 143 8.25 5.41 -14.88
CA ASP A 143 9.51 5.56 -15.62
C ASP A 143 9.80 7.06 -15.74
N ASP A 144 10.96 7.52 -15.25
CA ASP A 144 11.45 8.90 -15.43
C ASP A 144 11.84 9.22 -16.89
N SER A 145 11.36 8.45 -17.88
CA SER A 145 11.79 8.56 -19.27
C SER A 145 11.23 9.76 -20.05
N ASP A 146 10.41 10.61 -19.43
CA ASP A 146 9.74 11.72 -20.10
C ASP A 146 10.36 13.11 -19.82
N GLU A 147 11.54 13.19 -19.17
CA GLU A 147 12.23 14.48 -18.93
C GLU A 147 13.46 14.75 -19.83
N GLU A 148 13.79 13.89 -20.80
CA GLU A 148 14.86 14.13 -21.78
C GLU A 148 14.36 14.42 -23.20
N ASP A 149 13.39 15.32 -23.37
CA ASP A 149 13.32 16.14 -24.59
C ASP A 149 14.11 17.45 -24.36
N GLY A 150 15.39 17.28 -24.06
CA GLY A 150 16.37 18.33 -24.24
C GLY A 150 16.47 18.65 -25.73
N ASP A 151 15.78 19.71 -26.15
CA ASP A 151 15.92 20.30 -27.48
C ASP A 151 17.36 20.77 -27.70
N GLY A 152 18.17 19.86 -28.23
CA GLY A 152 19.53 20.07 -28.68
C GLY A 152 19.58 20.26 -30.19
N GLY A 153 19.41 21.51 -30.63
CA GLY A 153 20.14 22.11 -31.77
C GLY A 153 19.35 22.32 -33.08
N ASP A 154 19.25 23.58 -33.55
CA ASP A 154 20.20 24.14 -34.54
C ASP A 154 19.80 25.58 -35.00
N ASP A 155 20.76 26.51 -34.82
CA ASP A 155 21.12 27.76 -35.52
C ASP A 155 20.11 28.80 -36.07
N GLY A 156 20.21 30.05 -35.55
CA GLY A 156 19.73 31.26 -36.23
C GLY A 156 19.79 32.60 -35.45
N ASP A 157 20.94 33.27 -35.48
CA ASP A 157 21.18 34.74 -35.54
C ASP A 157 20.59 35.72 -34.48
N GLY A 158 21.49 36.49 -33.83
CA GLY A 158 21.27 37.94 -33.62
C GLY A 158 20.98 38.50 -32.22
N GLY A 159 22.03 38.83 -31.45
CA GLY A 159 22.13 40.15 -30.77
C GLY A 159 21.58 40.39 -29.35
N GLY A 160 22.49 40.40 -28.35
CA GLY A 160 22.66 41.48 -27.38
C GLY A 160 21.70 41.66 -26.17
N GLY A 161 22.27 41.57 -24.95
CA GLY A 161 21.91 42.48 -23.84
C GLY A 161 21.37 41.90 -22.53
N GLY A 162 22.28 41.63 -21.59
CA GLY A 162 22.22 41.86 -20.12
C GLY A 162 20.94 41.65 -19.27
N GLY A 163 21.11 40.85 -18.20
CA GLY A 163 20.68 41.23 -16.83
C GLY A 163 19.67 40.34 -16.09
N GLY A 164 20.18 39.55 -15.13
CA GLY A 164 19.68 39.45 -13.74
C GLY A 164 18.33 38.78 -13.39
N GLY A 165 18.39 37.82 -12.46
CA GLY A 165 17.26 37.27 -11.66
C GLY A 165 16.87 35.87 -12.12
N GLY A 166 16.98 34.77 -11.36
CA GLY A 166 16.76 34.62 -9.92
C GLY A 166 15.31 34.19 -9.68
N GLY A 167 15.03 32.88 -9.70
CA GLY A 167 13.70 32.33 -9.40
C GLY A 167 13.67 30.82 -9.62
N GLY A 168 13.63 30.06 -8.51
CA GLY A 168 13.82 28.62 -8.46
C GLY A 168 12.70 27.82 -9.13
N GLY A 169 13.10 26.84 -9.94
CA GLY A 169 12.29 25.67 -10.23
C GLY A 169 12.41 24.73 -9.03
N GLY A 170 11.27 24.43 -8.39
CA GLY A 170 11.17 23.41 -7.37
C GLY A 170 11.45 22.05 -7.99
N GLY A 171 12.71 21.60 -7.86
CA GLY A 171 13.06 20.22 -8.11
C GLY A 171 12.28 19.34 -7.13
N ALA A 172 11.62 18.32 -7.66
CA ALA A 172 11.07 17.24 -6.87
C ALA A 172 12.20 16.70 -5.98
N GLY A 173 12.08 16.98 -4.68
CA GLY A 173 13.01 16.52 -3.68
C GLY A 173 12.94 14.99 -3.63
N LEU A 174 13.99 14.37 -4.14
CA LEU A 174 14.68 13.20 -3.59
C LEU A 174 13.95 12.61 -2.38
N LEU A 175 13.32 11.44 -2.59
CA LEU A 175 12.73 10.61 -1.54
C LEU A 175 13.83 9.99 -0.67
N ASP A 176 14.56 10.82 0.06
CA ASP A 176 15.39 10.43 1.20
C ASP A 176 14.64 10.86 2.47
N GLY A 177 13.60 10.11 2.83
CA GLY A 177 12.86 10.31 4.07
C GLY A 177 12.08 9.06 4.44
N ASP A 178 12.57 8.33 5.44
CA ASP A 178 12.04 7.11 6.06
C ASP A 178 10.82 6.50 5.36
N GLY A 179 11.08 5.58 4.44
CA GLY A 179 10.08 4.64 3.98
C GLY A 179 9.52 3.82 5.16
N PRO A 180 8.36 3.17 4.99
CA PRO A 180 7.76 2.35 6.05
C PRO A 180 8.79 1.35 6.59
N ALA A 181 8.69 1.03 7.89
CA ALA A 181 9.58 0.11 8.58
C ALA A 181 9.98 -1.07 7.68
N GLY A 182 11.28 -1.32 7.53
CA GLY A 182 11.76 -2.42 6.71
C GLY A 182 11.23 -3.78 7.18
N PRO A 183 11.26 -4.81 6.31
CA PRO A 183 10.82 -6.16 6.69
C PRO A 183 11.50 -6.62 7.98
N PRO A 184 10.79 -7.32 8.89
CA PRO A 184 11.45 -7.93 10.04
C PRO A 184 12.54 -8.87 9.54
N ALA A 185 13.68 -8.90 10.22
CA ALA A 185 14.75 -9.84 9.92
C ALA A 185 14.17 -11.27 9.87
N ALA A 186 14.42 -11.98 8.77
CA ALA A 186 13.99 -13.36 8.62
C ALA A 186 14.55 -14.18 9.78
N VAL A 187 13.67 -14.77 10.59
CA VAL A 187 14.08 -15.72 11.63
C VAL A 187 14.56 -16.95 10.87
N GLY A 188 15.86 -17.22 10.96
CA GLY A 188 16.44 -18.42 10.37
C GLY A 188 15.71 -19.65 10.88
N ASP A 189 15.33 -20.52 9.94
CA ASP A 189 14.77 -21.83 10.23
C ASP A 189 15.84 -22.67 10.94
N GLU A 190 15.86 -22.62 12.28
CA GLU A 190 16.62 -23.57 13.08
C GLU A 190 15.90 -24.91 12.99
N THR A 191 16.22 -25.65 11.95
CA THR A 191 15.98 -27.09 11.85
C THR A 191 16.90 -27.78 12.85
N GLU A 192 16.37 -28.06 14.05
CA GLU A 192 17.02 -29.01 14.96
C GLU A 192 16.86 -30.43 14.39
N GLU A 193 18.02 -31.06 14.17
CA GLU A 193 18.21 -32.47 13.80
C GLU A 193 17.85 -33.44 14.95
#